data_AF-A0A106BJ00-F1
#
_entry.id   AF-A0A106BJ00-F1
#
_cell.length_a   1.000
_cell.length_b   1.000
_cell.length_c   1.000
_cell.angle_alpha   90.00
_cell.angle_beta   90.00
_cell.angle_gamma   90.00
#
_symmetry.space_group_name_H-M   'P 1'
#
loop_
_entity.id
_entity.type
_entity.pdbx_description
1 polymer ?
#
loop_
_entity_poly.entity_id
_entity_poly.type
_entity_poly.pdbx_seq_one_letter_code
_entity_poly.pdbx_strand_id
1 'polypeptide(L)'
;MNRVPRTESGFVLPTAIFLLVILAALAAYMVSLSRTSQLSSALDIQGSRAYQAARAGMEWAAWQVVNFPVPPLNPVPTPCPPPFPGAVALTGTLTSFNVAVTCTQTVVLDGATTVAIYQITSTATSGLAGEVDFVSRQIQASFSK
;
A
#
# COMPACT_ATOMS: atom_id res chain seq x y z
N MET A 1 43.13 1.43 -71.62
CA MET A 1 41.72 1.41 -71.14
C MET A 1 41.66 0.51 -69.92
N ASN A 2 41.63 1.11 -68.72
CA ASN A 2 41.66 0.39 -67.44
C ASN A 2 40.31 -0.30 -67.17
N ARG A 3 40.33 -1.62 -66.90
CA ARG A 3 39.14 -2.34 -66.41
C ARG A 3 39.01 -2.08 -64.91
N VAL A 4 37.92 -1.42 -64.52
CA VAL A 4 37.53 -1.25 -63.11
C VAL A 4 37.03 -2.60 -62.58
N PRO A 5 37.57 -3.14 -61.48
CA PRO A 5 37.04 -4.36 -60.87
C PRO A 5 35.64 -4.08 -60.31
N ARG A 6 34.66 -4.92 -60.68
CA ARG A 6 33.35 -4.92 -60.01
C ARG A 6 33.50 -5.60 -58.67
N THR A 7 33.27 -4.86 -57.60
CA THR A 7 33.10 -5.42 -56.27
C THR A 7 31.75 -6.14 -56.24
N GLU A 8 31.75 -7.47 -56.24
CA GLU A 8 30.55 -8.26 -55.95
C GLU A 8 30.21 -8.10 -54.45
N SER A 9 29.28 -7.20 -54.16
CA SER A 9 28.72 -6.99 -52.83
C SER A 9 27.40 -7.76 -52.69
N GLY A 10 27.48 -9.08 -52.50
CA GLY A 10 26.31 -9.98 -52.53
C GLY A 10 25.84 -10.57 -51.18
N PHE A 11 26.59 -10.41 -50.09
CA PHE A 11 26.31 -11.17 -48.83
C PHE A 11 26.06 -10.31 -47.57
N VAL A 12 26.17 -8.98 -47.65
CA VAL A 12 26.07 -8.12 -46.44
C VAL A 12 24.64 -7.80 -46.04
N LEU A 13 23.69 -7.84 -46.98
CA LEU A 13 22.31 -7.43 -46.73
C LEU A 13 21.58 -8.31 -45.70
N PRO A 14 21.66 -9.67 -45.78
CA PRO A 14 21.01 -10.53 -44.79
C PRO A 14 21.61 -10.40 -43.39
N THR A 15 22.93 -10.24 -43.28
CA THR A 15 23.61 -10.09 -41.99
C THR A 15 23.30 -8.74 -41.33
N ALA A 16 23.22 -7.67 -42.12
CA ALA A 16 22.82 -6.35 -41.63
C ALA A 16 21.38 -6.36 -41.07
N ILE A 17 20.43 -6.99 -41.77
CA ILE A 17 19.05 -7.11 -41.29
C ILE A 17 18.99 -7.94 -40.01
N PHE A 18 19.72 -9.06 -39.94
CA PHE A 18 19.77 -9.89 -38.74
C PHE A 18 20.25 -9.10 -37.51
N LEU A 19 21.34 -8.33 -37.66
CA LEU A 19 21.85 -7.46 -36.60
C LEU A 19 20.84 -6.39 -36.18
N LEU A 20 20.17 -5.74 -37.15
CA LEU A 20 19.15 -4.74 -36.86
C LEU A 20 17.97 -5.33 -36.07
N VAL A 21 17.51 -6.53 -36.42
CA VAL A 21 16.42 -7.21 -35.70
C VAL A 21 16.82 -7.53 -34.27
N ILE A 22 18.04 -8.02 -34.03
CA ILE A 22 18.53 -8.31 -32.68
C ILE A 22 18.64 -7.02 -31.84
N LEU A 23 19.22 -5.96 -32.41
CA LEU A 23 19.34 -4.67 -31.72
C LEU A 23 17.97 -4.08 -31.41
N ALA A 24 17.01 -4.17 -32.33
CA ALA A 24 15.64 -3.75 -32.10
C ALA A 24 14.97 -4.56 -30.98
N ALA A 25 15.16 -5.89 -30.96
CA ALA A 25 14.64 -6.76 -29.91
C ALA A 25 15.24 -6.42 -28.53
N LEU A 26 16.55 -6.18 -28.45
CA LEU A 26 17.23 -5.75 -27.22
C LEU A 26 16.73 -4.39 -26.73
N ALA A 27 16.58 -3.42 -27.63
CA ALA A 27 16.07 -2.11 -27.29
C ALA A 27 14.61 -2.18 -26.78
N ALA A 28 13.75 -2.97 -27.43
CA ALA A 28 12.38 -3.20 -26.99
C ALA A 28 12.32 -3.84 -25.60
N TYR A 29 13.19 -4.84 -25.35
CA TYR A 29 13.29 -5.49 -24.04
C TYR A 29 13.73 -4.52 -22.94
N MET A 30 14.74 -3.68 -23.19
CA MET A 30 15.18 -2.65 -22.23
C MET A 30 14.07 -1.66 -21.87
N VAL A 31 13.26 -1.23 -22.84
CA VAL A 31 12.10 -0.35 -22.59
C VAL A 31 11.07 -1.05 -21.69
N SER A 32 10.78 -2.33 -21.94
CA SER A 32 9.87 -3.11 -21.10
C SER A 32 10.35 -3.17 -19.64
N LEU A 33 11.62 -3.47 -19.42
CA LEU A 33 12.22 -3.55 -18.09
C LEU A 33 12.23 -2.19 -17.37
N SER A 34 12.45 -1.10 -18.11
CA SER A 34 12.43 0.26 -17.56
C SER A 34 11.04 0.63 -17.05
N ARG A 35 9.99 0.25 -17.79
CA ARG A 35 8.59 0.49 -17.38
C ARG A 35 8.22 -0.29 -16.13
N THR A 36 8.58 -1.57 -16.05
CA THR A 36 8.30 -2.39 -14.86
C THR A 36 9.03 -1.85 -13.63
N SER A 37 10.26 -1.36 -13.79
CA SER A 37 11.02 -0.75 -12.70
C SER A 37 10.35 0.51 -12.14
N GLN A 38 9.85 1.39 -13.02
CA GLN A 38 9.13 2.60 -12.60
C GLN A 38 7.83 2.29 -11.84
N LEU A 39 7.07 1.30 -12.31
CA LEU A 39 5.84 0.87 -11.63
C LEU A 39 6.12 0.32 -10.23
N SER A 40 7.14 -0.53 -10.08
CA SER A 40 7.54 -1.06 -8.77
C SER A 40 7.92 0.05 -7.78
N SER A 41 8.69 1.04 -8.24
CA SER A 41 9.04 2.19 -7.38
C SER A 41 7.83 3.03 -6.99
N ALA A 42 6.87 3.23 -7.91
CA ALA A 42 5.64 3.94 -7.59
C ALA A 42 4.78 3.19 -6.55
N LEU A 43 4.67 1.86 -6.67
CA LEU A 43 3.95 1.01 -5.72
C LEU A 43 4.59 1.00 -4.33
N ASP A 44 5.92 1.05 -4.24
CA ASP A 44 6.61 1.12 -2.95
C ASP A 44 6.32 2.43 -2.20
N ILE A 45 6.31 3.55 -2.94
CA ILE A 45 5.92 4.86 -2.40
C ILE A 45 4.46 4.84 -1.94
N GLN A 46 3.55 4.30 -2.76
CA GLN A 46 2.15 4.17 -2.38
C GLN A 46 1.97 3.25 -1.16
N GLY A 47 2.75 2.17 -1.07
CA GLY A 47 2.78 1.26 0.07
C GLY A 47 3.20 1.96 1.37
N SER A 48 4.16 2.87 1.29
CA SER A 48 4.59 3.71 2.42
C SER A 48 3.51 4.72 2.82
N ARG A 49 2.83 5.34 1.85
CA ARG A 49 1.71 6.25 2.13
C ARG A 49 0.51 5.53 2.76
N ALA A 50 0.17 4.35 2.27
CA ALA A 50 -0.86 3.49 2.86
C ALA A 50 -0.53 3.15 4.32
N TYR A 51 0.74 2.87 4.63
CA TYR A 51 1.17 2.60 6.00
C TYR A 51 0.98 3.83 6.91
N GLN A 52 1.36 5.03 6.45
CA GLN A 52 1.14 6.27 7.21
C GLN A 52 -0.34 6.59 7.36
N ALA A 53 -1.16 6.34 6.34
CA ALA A 53 -2.62 6.47 6.40
C ALA A 53 -3.22 5.55 7.47
N ALA A 54 -2.83 4.28 7.47
CA ALA A 54 -3.29 3.31 8.47
C ALA A 54 -2.85 3.71 9.89
N ARG A 55 -1.64 4.25 10.04
CA ARG A 55 -1.14 4.74 11.33
C ARG A 55 -1.96 5.93 11.84
N ALA A 56 -2.28 6.90 10.98
CA ALA A 56 -3.16 8.01 11.34
C ALA A 56 -4.55 7.51 11.80
N GLY A 57 -5.09 6.49 11.14
CA GLY A 57 -6.33 5.83 11.57
C GLY A 57 -6.22 5.18 12.95
N MET A 58 -5.09 4.55 13.28
CA MET A 58 -4.85 4.01 14.62
C MET A 58 -4.75 5.10 15.68
N GLU A 59 -4.05 6.21 15.40
CA GLU A 59 -3.91 7.33 16.34
C GLU A 59 -5.27 7.98 16.61
N TRP A 60 -6.09 8.18 15.56
CA TRP A 60 -7.48 8.63 15.72
C TRP A 60 -8.30 7.68 16.58
N ALA A 61 -8.22 6.37 16.34
CA ALA A 61 -9.00 5.39 17.08
C ALA A 61 -8.55 5.25 18.54
N ALA A 62 -7.25 5.29 18.81
CA ALA A 62 -6.71 5.33 20.17
C ALA A 62 -7.22 6.56 20.92
N TRP A 63 -7.26 7.73 20.27
CA TRP A 63 -7.82 8.94 20.86
C TRP A 63 -9.30 8.77 21.23
N GLN A 64 -10.11 8.14 20.37
CA GLN A 64 -11.53 7.87 20.66
C GLN A 64 -11.69 6.99 21.91
N VAL A 65 -10.93 5.89 21.99
CA VAL A 65 -11.01 4.95 23.12
C VAL A 65 -10.55 5.60 24.44
N VAL A 66 -9.51 6.43 24.40
CA VAL A 66 -8.98 7.09 25.60
C VAL A 66 -9.92 8.17 26.13
N ASN A 67 -10.48 9.01 25.24
CA ASN A 67 -11.27 10.19 25.62
C ASN A 67 -12.76 9.89 25.85
N PHE A 68 -13.21 8.66 25.61
CA PHE A 68 -14.59 8.31 25.87
C PHE A 68 -14.90 8.37 27.38
N PRO A 69 -15.95 9.11 27.79
CA PRO A 69 -16.27 9.30 29.21
C PRO A 69 -16.70 7.98 29.86
N VAL A 70 -16.09 7.68 31.01
CA VAL A 70 -16.51 6.58 31.89
C VAL A 70 -17.62 7.09 32.82
N PRO A 71 -18.79 6.41 32.91
CA PRO A 71 -19.81 6.77 33.88
C PRO A 71 -19.26 6.64 35.32
N PRO A 72 -19.41 7.66 36.19
CA PRO A 72 -18.77 7.68 37.50
C PRO A 72 -19.37 6.67 38.50
N LEU A 73 -20.52 6.08 38.19
CA LEU A 73 -21.31 5.26 39.11
C LEU A 73 -21.10 3.74 38.95
N ASN A 74 -20.32 3.30 37.96
CA ASN A 74 -19.96 1.90 37.79
C ASN A 74 -18.66 1.80 36.96
N PRO A 75 -17.54 1.32 37.52
CA PRO A 75 -16.29 1.09 36.78
C PRO A 75 -16.43 -0.18 35.92
N VAL A 76 -17.40 -0.18 35.01
CA VAL A 76 -17.50 -1.20 33.97
C VAL A 76 -16.56 -0.75 32.84
N PRO A 77 -15.78 -1.67 32.24
CA PRO A 77 -14.92 -1.32 31.14
C PRO A 77 -15.73 -0.76 29.96
N THR A 78 -15.42 0.45 29.52
CA THR A 78 -16.16 1.16 28.46
C THR A 78 -16.12 0.40 27.13
N PRO A 79 -17.25 0.15 26.45
CA PRO A 79 -17.22 -0.46 25.13
C PRO A 79 -16.47 0.41 24.12
N CYS A 80 -16.10 -0.18 22.98
CA CYS A 80 -15.60 0.59 21.84
C CYS A 80 -16.60 1.71 21.50
N PRO A 81 -16.20 2.99 21.58
CA PRO A 81 -17.13 4.09 21.45
C PRO A 81 -17.61 4.28 20.01
N PRO A 82 -18.81 4.84 19.78
CA PRO A 82 -19.17 5.30 18.44
C PRO A 82 -18.17 6.37 17.98
N PRO A 83 -17.78 6.39 16.69
CA PRO A 83 -18.43 5.69 15.59
C PRO A 83 -17.66 4.45 15.09
N PHE A 84 -17.29 3.47 15.94
CA PHE A 84 -16.73 2.21 15.44
C PHE A 84 -17.81 1.25 14.86
N PRO A 85 -17.57 0.56 13.74
CA PRO A 85 -16.43 0.71 12.83
C PRO A 85 -16.45 2.09 12.14
N GLY A 86 -15.31 2.76 12.15
CA GLY A 86 -15.17 4.15 11.72
C GLY A 86 -14.41 4.28 10.43
N ALA A 87 -14.61 5.40 9.73
CA ALA A 87 -13.81 5.80 8.59
C ALA A 87 -13.11 7.12 8.89
N VAL A 88 -11.83 7.21 8.55
CA VAL A 88 -11.03 8.43 8.75
C VAL A 88 -10.77 9.08 7.39
N ALA A 89 -11.31 10.28 7.21
CA ALA A 89 -11.00 11.10 6.05
C ALA A 89 -9.64 11.78 6.25
N LEU A 90 -8.67 11.45 5.40
CA LEU A 90 -7.34 12.07 5.40
C LEU A 90 -7.31 13.28 4.47
N THR A 91 -6.29 14.13 4.63
CA THR A 91 -6.11 15.35 3.84
C THR A 91 -4.78 15.36 3.10
N GLY A 92 -4.59 16.32 2.19
CA GLY A 92 -3.35 16.48 1.43
C GLY A 92 -3.08 15.31 0.49
N THR A 93 -1.88 14.75 0.56
CA THR A 93 -1.41 13.69 -0.34
C THR A 93 -1.96 12.29 -0.01
N LEU A 94 -2.74 12.18 1.07
CA LEU A 94 -3.35 10.92 1.52
C LEU A 94 -4.87 10.86 1.29
N THR A 95 -5.48 11.87 0.66
CA THR A 95 -6.93 11.92 0.40
C THR A 95 -7.45 10.76 -0.45
N SER A 96 -6.59 10.16 -1.26
CA SER A 96 -6.92 8.98 -2.09
C SER A 96 -7.02 7.68 -1.29
N PHE A 97 -6.59 7.67 -0.02
CA PHE A 97 -6.67 6.48 0.82
C PHE A 97 -7.96 6.47 1.63
N ASN A 98 -8.70 5.37 1.52
CA ASN A 98 -9.81 5.07 2.41
C ASN A 98 -9.26 4.33 3.64
N VAL A 99 -9.43 4.92 4.83
CA VAL A 99 -9.00 4.32 6.09
C VAL A 99 -10.20 3.85 6.86
N ALA A 100 -10.34 2.53 6.97
CA ALA A 100 -11.35 1.87 7.78
C ALA A 100 -10.72 1.41 9.10
N VAL A 101 -11.37 1.71 10.22
CA VAL A 101 -10.89 1.34 11.55
C VAL A 101 -11.95 0.56 12.32
N THR A 102 -11.57 -0.59 12.83
CA THR A 102 -12.42 -1.42 13.69
C THR A 102 -11.83 -1.49 15.10
N CYS A 103 -12.71 -1.60 16.08
CA CYS A 103 -12.35 -1.77 17.48
C CYS A 103 -13.13 -2.95 18.02
N THR A 104 -12.44 -3.89 18.65
CA THR A 104 -13.04 -5.00 19.38
C THR A 104 -12.55 -4.97 20.81
N GLN A 105 -13.47 -5.04 21.76
CA GLN A 105 -13.15 -5.07 23.19
C GLN A 105 -13.31 -6.49 23.73
N THR A 106 -12.34 -6.92 24.52
CA THR A 106 -12.42 -8.14 25.31
C THR A 106 -12.18 -7.78 26.77
N VAL A 107 -13.07 -8.22 27.65
CA VAL A 107 -12.96 -7.99 29.09
C VAL A 107 -12.43 -9.26 29.75
N VAL A 108 -11.38 -9.13 30.55
CA VAL A 108 -10.73 -10.25 31.25
C VAL A 108 -10.64 -9.93 32.74
N LEU A 109 -10.81 -10.97 33.56
CA LEU A 109 -10.58 -10.90 35.00
C LEU A 109 -9.09 -11.18 35.27
N ASP A 110 -8.41 -10.22 35.89
CA ASP A 110 -7.07 -10.39 36.43
C ASP A 110 -7.18 -10.38 37.97
N GLY A 111 -7.38 -11.59 38.52
CA GLY A 111 -7.70 -11.78 39.93
C GLY A 111 -9.05 -11.16 40.30
N ALA A 112 -9.03 -10.16 41.20
CA ALA A 112 -10.21 -9.39 41.61
C ALA A 112 -10.44 -8.12 40.77
N THR A 113 -9.53 -7.82 39.82
CA THR A 113 -9.62 -6.65 38.94
C THR A 113 -10.16 -7.03 37.57
N THR A 114 -10.91 -6.13 36.94
CA THR A 114 -11.43 -6.32 35.59
C THR A 114 -10.63 -5.42 34.65
N VAL A 115 -9.99 -6.00 33.64
CA VAL A 115 -9.18 -5.28 32.63
C VAL A 115 -9.89 -5.38 31.28
N ALA A 116 -10.03 -4.25 30.58
CA ALA A 116 -10.46 -4.29 29.17
C ALA A 116 -9.26 -4.20 28.23
N ILE A 117 -9.24 -5.12 27.28
CA ILE A 117 -8.30 -5.16 26.17
C ILE A 117 -9.05 -4.68 24.93
N TYR A 118 -8.57 -3.59 24.33
CA TYR A 118 -9.09 -3.03 23.09
C TYR A 118 -8.14 -3.39 21.98
N GLN A 119 -8.62 -4.15 21.01
CA GLN A 119 -7.89 -4.47 19.80
C GLN A 119 -8.40 -3.58 18.68
N ILE A 120 -7.53 -2.69 18.21
CA ILE A 120 -7.81 -1.75 17.15
C ILE A 120 -7.14 -2.26 15.88
N THR A 121 -7.90 -2.30 14.78
CA THR A 121 -7.39 -2.65 13.46
C THR A 121 -7.68 -1.50 12.52
N SER A 122 -6.64 -0.90 11.95
CA SER A 122 -6.74 0.17 10.96
C SER A 122 -6.23 -0.31 9.61
N THR A 123 -7.07 -0.20 8.60
CA THR A 123 -6.79 -0.64 7.23
C THR A 123 -6.92 0.54 6.30
N ALA A 124 -5.83 0.89 5.62
CA ALA A 124 -5.81 1.90 4.58
C ALA A 124 -5.73 1.25 3.20
N THR A 125 -6.65 1.61 2.31
CA THR A 125 -6.73 1.11 0.94
C THR A 125 -6.74 2.24 -0.08
N SER A 126 -6.13 2.00 -1.24
CA SER A 126 -6.19 2.86 -2.42
C SER A 126 -6.32 1.98 -3.67
N GLY A 127 -7.11 2.43 -4.64
CA GLY A 127 -7.44 1.66 -5.84
C GLY A 127 -8.48 0.56 -5.61
N LEU A 128 -8.79 -0.21 -6.65
CA LEU A 128 -9.73 -1.34 -6.59
C LEU A 128 -8.99 -2.68 -6.54
N ALA A 129 -9.48 -3.61 -5.72
CA ALA A 129 -8.88 -4.92 -5.61
C ALA A 129 -8.84 -5.64 -6.98
N GLY A 130 -7.65 -6.07 -7.39
CA GLY A 130 -7.41 -6.69 -8.69
C GLY A 130 -6.82 -5.76 -9.75
N GLU A 131 -6.75 -4.45 -9.49
CA GLU A 131 -6.03 -3.50 -10.35
C GLU A 131 -4.53 -3.43 -10.00
N VAL A 132 -3.73 -2.98 -10.96
CA VAL A 132 -2.25 -2.94 -10.86
C VAL A 132 -1.78 -1.91 -9.82
N ASP A 133 -2.59 -0.90 -9.54
CA ASP A 133 -2.35 0.20 -8.59
C ASP A 133 -3.02 -0.03 -7.23
N PHE A 134 -3.61 -1.21 -7.01
CA PHE A 134 -4.21 -1.55 -5.72
C PHE A 134 -3.15 -1.66 -4.62
N VAL A 135 -3.32 -0.88 -3.57
CA VAL A 135 -2.46 -0.93 -2.38
C VAL A 135 -3.33 -0.98 -1.13
N SER A 136 -3.01 -1.92 -0.24
CA SER A 136 -3.63 -2.06 1.07
C SER A 136 -2.57 -2.27 2.15
N ARG A 137 -2.70 -1.55 3.26
CA ARG A 137 -1.90 -1.74 4.48
C ARG A 137 -2.82 -1.81 5.68
N GLN A 138 -2.60 -2.82 6.52
CA GLN A 138 -3.32 -3.03 7.76
C GLN A 138 -2.35 -2.98 8.92
N ILE A 139 -2.71 -2.24 9.97
CA ILE A 139 -1.98 -2.17 11.23
C ILE A 139 -2.94 -2.56 12.35
N GLN A 140 -2.45 -3.34 13.30
CA GLN A 140 -3.22 -3.78 14.44
C GLN A 140 -2.43 -3.50 15.73
N ALA A 141 -3.13 -3.01 16.74
CA ALA A 141 -2.58 -2.78 18.07
C ALA A 141 -3.60 -3.14 19.15
N SER A 142 -3.09 -3.57 20.31
CA SER A 142 -3.90 -3.80 21.50
C SER A 142 -3.53 -2.82 22.61
N PHE A 143 -4.54 -2.35 23.33
CA PHE A 143 -4.41 -1.43 24.47
C PHE A 143 -5.17 -2.01 25.65
N SER A 144 -4.62 -1.93 26.86
CA SER A 144 -5.37 -2.22 28.09
C SER A 144 -5.78 -0.93 28.78
N LYS A 145 -7.01 -0.87 29.29
CA LYS A 145 -7.55 0.22 30.12
C LYS A 145 -8.28 -0.37 31.31
#